data_AF-A0A1F8JN69-F1
#
_entry.id   AF-A0A1F8JN69-F1
#
_cell.length_a   1.000
_cell.length_b   1.000
_cell.length_c   1.000
_cell.angle_alpha   90.00
_cell.angle_beta   90.00
_cell.angle_gamma   90.00
#
_symmetry.space_group_name_H-M   'P 1'
#
loop_
_entity.id
_entity.type
_entity.pdbx_description
1 polymer ?
#
loop_
_entity_poly.entity_id
_entity_poly.type
_entity_poly.pdbx_seq_one_letter_code
_entity_poly.pdbx_strand_id
1 'polypeptide(L)'
;MSIHFDDAVSQLSPAYSFRINRLLNRRWPEEGHGGSLQWVFEEITTGFSHQSALLSQKRTISVLTYVLSDGLGDWYHGMTAVNIIAQALPHWNVQFVVQLSIKHKNQESLSFPNGCETFLFYDDRQEPVSPAFYRALQQLRESDVILETPVPFFGGLTGQKSLLVSNSKGLMKKVILMEEYDDMSPLGKSMGVGLYSHGIALSPFTGERGFEYLENKGLKRFLLDGAKKNSHHFCYGYLPKQEKEKTDERHMLAFITATLALFEESGKEWIDLVGPFDSEEIQINSYLLEFLKTKDVQELQCINKDPQRPGWITTSIPFEKEGRKIRLINPFPISHHDARLLTALSENVVGCTGDMSLSEALSEGLLPFYQIRSHKESFFRSLHDLAAETFSGDSNHLVAYLSALINWNPLAPGDDYLHAGAKLGRLLRHPETQAQMRTFSALIKTHYPYQEILIGLIAGKLFQLSSYSAIKQIYEQFSSCEIDEKTTVQALKTAMGLSRNPS
;
A
#
# COMPACT_ATOMS: atom_id res chain seq x y z
N MET A 1 36.79 13.43 -3.84
CA MET A 1 35.80 14.49 -4.13
C MET A 1 35.29 15.01 -2.81
N SER A 2 35.55 16.28 -2.48
CA SER A 2 34.86 16.98 -1.40
C SER A 2 33.56 17.55 -1.98
N ILE A 3 32.44 16.91 -1.69
CA ILE A 3 31.12 17.47 -2.01
C ILE A 3 30.84 18.50 -0.91
N HIS A 4 30.72 19.78 -1.27
CA HIS A 4 30.28 20.80 -0.32
C HIS A 4 28.79 20.58 -0.05
N PHE A 5 28.44 20.51 1.23
CA PHE A 5 27.10 20.16 1.71
C PHE A 5 25.99 21.04 1.10
N ASP A 6 26.27 22.34 0.93
CA ASP A 6 25.31 23.32 0.41
C ASP A 6 24.96 23.10 -1.07
N ASP A 7 25.93 22.79 -1.92
CA ASP A 7 25.70 22.48 -3.34
C ASP A 7 24.91 21.18 -3.51
N ALA A 8 25.08 20.27 -2.56
CA ALA A 8 24.57 18.91 -2.61
C ALA A 8 23.06 18.89 -2.25
N VAL A 9 22.65 19.64 -1.23
CA VAL A 9 21.25 19.72 -0.83
C VAL A 9 20.36 20.39 -1.90
N SER A 10 20.90 21.37 -2.63
CA SER A 10 20.19 22.03 -3.73
C SER A 10 19.84 21.11 -4.91
N GLN A 11 20.44 19.92 -4.97
CA GLN A 11 20.27 18.92 -6.04
C GLN A 11 19.40 17.73 -5.63
N LEU A 12 18.83 17.73 -4.42
CA LEU A 12 17.94 16.67 -3.95
C LEU A 12 16.59 16.71 -4.70
N SER A 13 15.99 15.54 -4.93
CA SER A 13 14.65 15.49 -5.52
C SER A 13 13.62 16.17 -4.61
N PRO A 14 12.47 16.63 -5.15
CA PRO A 14 11.38 17.18 -4.35
C PRO A 14 10.90 16.25 -3.23
N ALA A 15 11.02 14.93 -3.39
CA ALA A 15 10.65 13.95 -2.38
C ALA A 15 11.60 14.00 -1.16
N TYR A 16 12.92 13.91 -1.40
CA TYR A 16 13.92 14.00 -0.32
C TYR A 16 13.86 15.34 0.41
N SER A 17 13.79 16.45 -0.36
CA SER A 17 13.72 17.79 0.20
C SER A 17 12.50 17.95 1.10
N PHE A 18 11.32 17.52 0.64
CA PHE A 18 10.09 17.61 1.43
C PHE A 18 10.17 16.82 2.74
N ARG A 19 10.69 15.59 2.72
CA ARG A 19 10.79 14.73 3.91
C ARG A 19 11.77 15.27 4.93
N ILE A 20 12.93 15.74 4.49
CA ILE A 20 13.89 16.43 5.38
C ILE A 20 13.23 17.65 6.01
N ASN A 21 12.47 18.44 5.25
CA ASN A 21 11.80 19.63 5.78
C ASN A 21 10.76 19.28 6.84
N ARG A 22 10.01 18.22 6.60
CA ARG A 22 9.02 17.72 7.56
C ARG A 22 9.69 17.26 8.86
N LEU A 23 10.80 16.53 8.76
CA LEU A 23 11.65 16.14 9.89
C LEU A 23 12.18 17.36 10.67
N LEU A 24 12.64 18.39 9.97
CA LEU A 24 13.21 19.61 10.58
C LEU A 24 12.16 20.60 11.15
N ASN A 25 10.89 20.48 10.77
CA ASN A 25 9.82 21.41 11.14
C ASN A 25 8.89 20.91 12.23
N ARG A 26 8.72 19.59 12.42
CA ARG A 26 8.12 19.08 13.67
C ARG A 26 9.07 19.45 14.80
N ARG A 27 8.60 20.22 15.79
CA ARG A 27 9.40 20.64 16.96
C ARG A 27 10.17 19.42 17.46
N TRP A 28 11.49 19.50 17.38
CA TRP A 28 12.36 18.50 17.97
C TRP A 28 11.90 18.32 19.41
N PRO A 29 11.42 17.15 19.84
CA PRO A 29 11.09 16.99 21.23
C PRO A 29 12.35 17.30 22.03
N GLU A 30 12.23 18.15 23.04
CA GLU A 30 13.30 18.45 24.01
C GLU A 30 13.70 17.20 24.82
N GLU A 31 13.06 16.06 24.55
CA GLU A 31 13.40 14.73 25.06
C GLU A 31 14.32 14.06 24.04
N GLY A 32 15.62 14.26 24.25
CA GLY A 32 16.65 14.11 23.24
C GLY A 32 16.76 12.73 22.60
N HIS A 33 17.04 12.69 21.30
CA HIS A 33 17.45 11.49 20.59
C HIS A 33 18.26 11.83 19.33
N GLY A 34 19.45 11.22 19.17
CA GLY A 34 20.22 11.23 17.93
C GLY A 34 19.58 10.51 16.73
N GLY A 35 18.35 10.00 16.89
CA GLY A 35 17.63 9.26 15.85
C GLY A 35 17.17 10.13 14.68
N SER A 36 16.69 11.35 14.91
CA SER A 36 16.22 12.26 13.86
C SER A 36 17.37 12.78 12.98
N LEU A 37 18.54 13.08 13.56
CA LEU A 37 19.74 13.43 12.77
C LEU A 37 20.23 12.25 11.93
N GLN A 38 20.21 11.03 12.49
CA GLN A 38 20.54 9.82 11.73
C GLN A 38 19.59 9.65 10.53
N TRP A 39 18.29 9.83 10.73
CA TRP A 39 17.30 9.77 9.65
C TRP A 39 17.52 10.82 8.57
N VAL A 40 17.75 12.09 8.96
CA VAL A 40 18.07 13.15 8.00
C VAL A 40 19.33 12.80 7.21
N PHE A 41 20.37 12.29 7.86
CA PHE A 41 21.60 11.87 7.21
C PHE A 41 21.36 10.69 6.25
N GLU A 42 20.57 9.69 6.65
CA GLU A 42 20.18 8.57 5.79
C GLU A 42 19.41 9.04 4.55
N GLU A 43 18.47 9.97 4.69
CA GLU A 43 17.73 10.55 3.56
C GLU A 43 18.64 11.30 2.58
N ILE A 44 19.54 12.12 3.13
CA ILE A 44 20.52 12.87 2.34
C ILE A 44 21.45 11.92 1.58
N THR A 45 22.02 10.92 2.26
CA THR A 45 22.95 9.95 1.64
C THR A 45 22.25 9.07 0.61
N THR A 46 21.00 8.68 0.86
CA THR A 46 20.14 7.95 -0.08
C THR A 46 19.94 8.78 -1.35
N GLY A 47 19.56 10.05 -1.23
CA GLY A 47 19.41 10.97 -2.36
C GLY A 47 20.69 11.15 -3.18
N PHE A 48 21.85 11.28 -2.53
CA PHE A 48 23.14 11.37 -3.24
C PHE A 48 23.55 10.09 -3.95
N SER A 49 23.37 8.94 -3.28
CA SER A 49 23.80 7.66 -3.83
C SER A 49 23.05 7.31 -5.13
N HIS A 50 21.81 7.79 -5.27
CA HIS A 50 21.01 7.67 -6.47
C HIS A 50 21.64 8.36 -7.71
N GLN A 51 22.52 9.34 -7.49
CA GLN A 51 23.20 10.08 -8.56
C GLN A 51 24.63 9.55 -8.85
N SER A 52 25.09 8.51 -8.16
CA SER A 52 26.52 8.11 -8.14
C SER A 52 26.94 7.05 -9.16
N ALA A 53 28.24 7.03 -9.49
CA ALA A 53 28.90 6.05 -10.37
C ALA A 53 28.81 4.57 -9.91
N LEU A 54 28.35 4.29 -8.68
CA LEU A 54 28.12 2.92 -8.20
C LEU A 54 27.04 2.20 -9.01
N LEU A 55 26.06 2.95 -9.52
CA LEU A 55 24.96 2.41 -10.32
C LEU A 55 25.39 1.97 -11.72
N SER A 56 26.56 2.40 -12.22
CA SER A 56 27.03 2.08 -13.58
C SER A 56 27.64 0.68 -13.71
N GLN A 57 27.93 0.01 -12.60
CA GLN A 57 28.49 -1.35 -12.61
C GLN A 57 27.36 -2.37 -12.63
N LYS A 58 27.51 -3.44 -13.42
CA LYS A 58 26.55 -4.55 -13.40
C LYS A 58 26.60 -5.24 -12.03
N ARG A 59 25.43 -5.40 -11.41
CA ARG A 59 25.24 -6.02 -10.10
C ARG A 59 24.09 -7.03 -10.13
N THR A 60 24.00 -7.86 -9.09
CA THR A 60 22.87 -8.75 -8.83
C THR A 60 22.09 -8.26 -7.61
N ILE A 61 20.81 -7.97 -7.78
CA ILE A 61 19.87 -7.72 -6.66
C ILE A 61 18.88 -8.88 -6.57
N SER A 62 18.67 -9.37 -5.36
CA SER A 62 17.51 -10.21 -5.05
C SER A 62 16.43 -9.40 -4.35
N VAL A 63 15.19 -9.47 -4.86
CA VAL A 63 13.99 -9.11 -4.09
C VAL A 63 13.46 -10.38 -3.44
N LEU A 64 13.41 -10.39 -2.10
CA LEU A 64 12.99 -11.50 -1.28
C LEU A 64 11.62 -11.18 -0.67
N THR A 65 10.63 -12.01 -0.95
CA THR A 65 9.27 -11.85 -0.44
C THR A 65 8.78 -13.12 0.24
N TYR A 66 8.16 -12.97 1.40
CA TYR A 66 7.35 -14.02 2.02
C TYR A 66 5.87 -13.71 1.78
N VAL A 67 5.16 -14.65 1.16
CA VAL A 67 3.74 -14.51 0.83
C VAL A 67 2.91 -15.32 1.82
N LEU A 68 2.15 -14.60 2.63
CA LEU A 68 1.28 -15.16 3.65
C LEU A 68 0.11 -15.94 3.04
N SER A 69 -0.59 -16.68 3.89
CA SER A 69 -1.62 -17.62 3.45
C SER A 69 -2.95 -16.93 3.10
N ASP A 70 -3.14 -15.70 3.57
CA ASP A 70 -4.35 -14.87 3.52
C ASP A 70 -4.62 -14.24 2.14
N GLY A 71 -3.61 -14.09 1.30
CA GLY A 71 -3.77 -13.58 -0.06
C GLY A 71 -2.49 -13.59 -0.88
N LEU A 72 -2.57 -12.98 -2.07
CA LEU A 72 -1.42 -12.76 -2.96
C LEU A 72 -0.95 -11.30 -2.95
N GLY A 73 -1.40 -10.49 -1.99
CA GLY A 73 -0.99 -9.07 -1.89
C GLY A 73 0.52 -8.92 -1.85
N ASP A 74 1.20 -9.70 -0.99
CA ASP A 74 2.65 -9.72 -0.85
C ASP A 74 3.36 -10.09 -2.15
N TRP A 75 2.81 -11.05 -2.90
CA TRP A 75 3.35 -11.47 -4.21
C TRP A 75 3.38 -10.29 -5.18
N TYR A 76 2.26 -9.58 -5.32
CA TYR A 76 2.16 -8.43 -6.22
C TYR A 76 2.97 -7.22 -5.73
N HIS A 77 3.12 -7.06 -4.42
CA HIS A 77 3.98 -6.03 -3.84
C HIS A 77 5.46 -6.30 -4.16
N GLY A 78 5.93 -7.54 -3.98
CA GLY A 78 7.27 -7.98 -4.36
C GLY A 78 7.53 -7.85 -5.86
N MET A 79 6.58 -8.27 -6.70
CA MET A 79 6.65 -8.06 -8.16
C MET A 79 6.75 -6.58 -8.52
N THR A 80 6.03 -5.71 -7.81
CA THR A 80 6.10 -4.26 -8.03
C THR A 80 7.51 -3.76 -7.76
N ALA A 81 8.13 -4.15 -6.65
CA ALA A 81 9.53 -3.80 -6.35
C ALA A 81 10.51 -4.33 -7.43
N VAL A 82 10.36 -5.58 -7.87
CA VAL A 82 11.17 -6.16 -8.97
C VAL A 82 11.06 -5.31 -10.24
N ASN A 83 9.84 -4.97 -10.66
CA ASN A 83 9.61 -4.21 -11.88
C ASN A 83 10.20 -2.80 -11.79
N ILE A 84 10.06 -2.13 -10.64
CA ILE A 84 10.65 -0.81 -10.39
C ILE A 84 12.18 -0.87 -10.56
N ILE A 85 12.82 -1.85 -9.92
CA ILE A 85 14.28 -2.01 -9.96
C ILE A 85 14.73 -2.35 -11.38
N ALA A 86 14.09 -3.31 -12.04
CA ALA A 86 14.45 -3.74 -13.39
C ALA A 86 14.28 -2.61 -14.42
N GLN A 87 13.25 -1.76 -14.26
CA GLN A 87 13.04 -0.60 -15.11
C GLN A 87 14.09 0.49 -14.86
N ALA A 88 14.44 0.76 -13.60
CA ALA A 88 15.41 1.79 -13.25
C ALA A 88 16.87 1.39 -13.55
N LEU A 89 17.19 0.09 -13.47
CA LEU A 89 18.55 -0.46 -13.61
C LEU A 89 18.57 -1.63 -14.60
N PRO A 90 18.30 -1.40 -15.90
CA PRO A 90 18.09 -2.47 -16.90
C PRO A 90 19.33 -3.32 -17.20
N HIS A 91 20.53 -2.85 -16.86
CA HIS A 91 21.80 -3.58 -17.01
C HIS A 91 22.11 -4.50 -15.83
N TRP A 92 21.34 -4.42 -14.74
CA TRP A 92 21.52 -5.25 -13.55
C TRP A 92 20.78 -6.58 -13.68
N ASN A 93 21.27 -7.59 -12.98
CA ASN A 93 20.56 -8.84 -12.82
C ASN A 93 19.59 -8.71 -11.65
N VAL A 94 18.30 -8.65 -11.92
CA VAL A 94 17.25 -8.64 -10.88
C VAL A 94 16.69 -10.04 -10.75
N GLN A 95 16.65 -10.54 -9.52
CA GLN A 95 16.14 -11.86 -9.17
C GLN A 95 14.95 -11.71 -8.22
N PHE A 96 13.95 -12.57 -8.37
CA PHE A 96 12.80 -12.62 -7.48
C PHE A 96 12.79 -13.92 -6.68
N VAL A 97 13.07 -13.84 -5.40
CA VAL A 97 13.14 -14.99 -4.49
C VAL A 97 11.89 -14.97 -3.62
N VAL A 98 11.08 -16.04 -3.67
CA VAL A 98 9.78 -16.06 -3.01
C VAL A 98 9.61 -17.30 -2.16
N GLN A 99 9.33 -17.08 -0.87
CA GLN A 99 8.70 -18.09 -0.03
C GLN A 99 7.19 -17.95 -0.12
N LEU A 100 6.51 -18.97 -0.62
CA LEU A 100 5.07 -18.95 -0.82
C LEU A 100 4.38 -19.88 0.19
N SER A 101 3.31 -19.43 0.86
CA SER A 101 2.49 -20.32 1.68
C SER A 101 2.04 -21.55 0.89
N ILE A 102 2.07 -22.75 1.49
CA ILE A 102 1.66 -24.00 0.85
C ILE A 102 0.21 -23.95 0.32
N LYS A 103 -0.65 -23.10 0.90
CA LYS A 103 -2.03 -22.91 0.44
C LYS A 103 -2.12 -22.44 -1.02
N HIS A 104 -1.11 -21.74 -1.51
CA HIS A 104 -1.09 -21.18 -2.87
C HIS A 104 -0.41 -22.12 -3.89
N LYS A 105 0.05 -23.30 -3.49
CA LYS A 105 0.81 -24.25 -4.35
C LYS A 105 0.09 -24.67 -5.62
N ASN A 106 -1.23 -24.72 -5.59
CA ASN A 106 -2.06 -25.15 -6.73
C ASN A 106 -2.73 -23.97 -7.46
N GLN A 107 -2.26 -22.74 -7.24
CA GLN A 107 -2.87 -21.58 -7.86
C GLN A 107 -2.39 -21.44 -9.31
N GLU A 108 -3.26 -21.82 -10.25
CA GLU A 108 -2.94 -21.90 -11.69
C GLU A 108 -2.66 -20.54 -12.36
N SER A 109 -2.89 -19.42 -11.68
CA SER A 109 -2.90 -18.07 -12.27
C SER A 109 -1.80 -17.12 -11.76
N LEU A 110 -0.70 -17.64 -11.18
CA LEU A 110 0.41 -16.79 -10.78
C LEU A 110 1.09 -16.17 -12.01
N SER A 111 1.12 -14.84 -12.04
CA SER A 111 1.90 -14.09 -13.01
C SER A 111 3.33 -13.92 -12.51
N PHE A 112 4.30 -13.98 -13.42
CA PHE A 112 5.73 -13.85 -13.11
C PHE A 112 6.28 -12.55 -13.71
N PRO A 113 7.27 -11.91 -13.06
CA PRO A 113 7.90 -10.71 -13.59
C PRO A 113 8.64 -11.03 -14.91
N ASN A 114 8.42 -10.21 -15.94
CA ASN A 114 9.06 -10.40 -17.25
C ASN A 114 10.56 -10.11 -17.15
N GLY A 115 11.38 -10.99 -17.73
CA GLY A 115 12.83 -10.79 -17.83
C GLY A 115 13.59 -10.92 -16.49
N CYS A 116 12.94 -11.47 -15.46
CA CYS A 116 13.53 -11.68 -14.13
C CYS A 116 13.54 -13.18 -13.80
N GLU A 117 14.67 -13.70 -13.32
CA GLU A 117 14.72 -15.06 -12.80
C GLU A 117 13.92 -15.15 -11.49
N THR A 118 13.00 -16.11 -11.40
CA THR A 118 12.17 -16.31 -10.20
C THR A 118 12.51 -17.64 -9.52
N PHE A 119 12.80 -17.58 -8.23
CA PHE A 119 13.11 -18.74 -7.37
C PHE A 119 12.00 -18.92 -6.33
N LEU A 120 11.13 -19.89 -6.56
CA LEU A 120 10.00 -20.22 -5.70
C LEU A 120 10.31 -21.40 -4.78
N PHE A 121 9.98 -21.27 -3.50
CA PHE A 121 9.89 -22.40 -2.59
C PHE A 121 8.71 -22.22 -1.63
N TYR A 122 8.22 -23.32 -1.06
CA TYR A 122 7.02 -23.30 -0.22
C TYR A 122 7.36 -23.22 1.27
N ASP A 123 6.55 -22.48 2.04
CA ASP A 123 6.52 -22.61 3.49
C ASP A 123 5.76 -23.88 3.87
N ASP A 124 6.48 -24.99 3.84
CA ASP A 124 6.06 -26.21 4.50
C ASP A 124 6.84 -26.33 5.82
N ARG A 125 6.14 -26.16 6.93
CA ARG A 125 6.70 -26.29 8.29
C ARG A 125 6.92 -27.75 8.69
N GLN A 126 6.36 -28.70 7.94
CA GLN A 126 6.46 -30.14 8.21
C GLN A 126 7.53 -30.81 7.34
N GLU A 127 7.95 -30.20 6.23
CA GLU A 127 9.00 -30.74 5.37
C GLU A 127 10.42 -30.28 5.80
N PRO A 128 11.44 -31.15 5.64
CA PRO A 128 12.85 -30.76 5.77
C PRO A 128 13.23 -29.69 4.74
N VAL A 129 14.40 -29.07 4.92
CA VAL A 129 14.90 -28.03 4.00
C VAL A 129 14.93 -28.55 2.56
N SER A 130 14.05 -28.01 1.71
CA SER A 130 13.86 -28.49 0.34
C SER A 130 15.05 -28.12 -0.57
N PRO A 131 15.32 -28.88 -1.65
CA PRO A 131 16.31 -28.47 -2.66
C PRO A 131 16.02 -27.09 -3.27
N ALA A 132 14.76 -26.68 -3.33
CA ALA A 132 14.37 -25.34 -3.77
C ALA A 132 14.86 -24.26 -2.80
N PHE A 133 14.76 -24.49 -1.48
CA PHE A 133 15.32 -23.57 -0.48
C PHE A 133 16.84 -23.44 -0.58
N TYR A 134 17.57 -24.55 -0.77
CA TYR A 134 19.03 -24.48 -0.95
C TYR A 134 19.42 -23.65 -2.17
N ARG A 135 18.70 -23.82 -3.29
CA ARG A 135 18.90 -22.99 -4.49
C ARG A 135 18.61 -21.52 -4.21
N ALA A 136 17.48 -21.21 -3.57
CA ALA A 136 17.16 -19.83 -3.18
C ALA A 136 18.24 -19.22 -2.27
N LEU A 137 18.71 -19.96 -1.26
CA LEU A 137 19.78 -19.50 -0.35
C LEU A 137 21.10 -19.25 -1.09
N GLN A 138 21.43 -20.07 -2.09
CA GLN A 138 22.60 -19.85 -2.93
C GLN A 138 22.48 -18.53 -3.71
N GLN A 139 21.33 -18.26 -4.33
CA GLN A 139 21.09 -17.01 -5.06
C GLN A 139 21.18 -15.77 -4.16
N LEU A 140 20.60 -15.86 -2.95
CA LEU A 140 20.71 -14.79 -1.95
C LEU A 140 22.17 -14.55 -1.54
N ARG A 141 23.00 -15.60 -1.42
CA ARG A 141 24.44 -15.45 -1.11
C ARG A 141 25.21 -14.78 -2.24
N GLU A 142 24.87 -15.08 -3.49
CA GLU A 142 25.49 -14.55 -4.71
C GLU A 142 25.08 -13.10 -5.01
N SER A 143 23.96 -12.62 -4.47
CA SER A 143 23.48 -11.25 -4.65
C SER A 143 24.42 -10.21 -4.02
N ASP A 144 24.53 -9.03 -4.63
CA ASP A 144 25.24 -7.88 -4.05
C ASP A 144 24.40 -7.22 -2.94
N VAL A 145 23.09 -7.09 -3.17
CA VAL A 145 22.09 -6.54 -2.22
C VAL A 145 20.86 -7.44 -2.22
N ILE A 146 20.23 -7.55 -1.05
CA ILE A 146 18.94 -8.24 -0.89
C ILE A 146 17.93 -7.23 -0.37
N LEU A 147 16.85 -7.02 -1.11
CA LEU A 147 15.68 -6.27 -0.66
C LEU A 147 14.65 -7.26 -0.12
N GLU A 148 14.38 -7.24 1.16
CA GLU A 148 13.35 -8.06 1.80
C GLU A 148 12.08 -7.22 1.98
N THR A 149 10.96 -7.63 1.38
CA THR A 149 9.72 -6.82 1.35
C THR A 149 8.46 -7.64 0.96
N PRO A 150 7.25 -7.28 1.43
CA PRO A 150 6.97 -6.34 2.53
C PRO A 150 7.04 -7.01 3.91
N VAL A 151 6.97 -8.35 3.96
CA VAL A 151 6.97 -9.12 5.21
C VAL A 151 8.38 -9.66 5.51
N PRO A 152 8.88 -9.54 6.75
CA PRO A 152 10.17 -10.10 7.14
C PRO A 152 10.18 -11.63 7.04
N PHE A 153 10.95 -12.15 6.10
CA PHE A 153 11.29 -13.55 5.91
C PHE A 153 12.33 -14.04 6.95
N PHE A 154 13.48 -13.37 7.08
CA PHE A 154 14.58 -13.81 7.92
C PHE A 154 14.21 -13.80 9.41
N GLY A 155 13.40 -12.83 9.83
CA GLY A 155 12.85 -12.76 11.19
C GLY A 155 11.88 -13.90 11.52
N GLY A 156 11.24 -14.49 10.51
CA GLY A 156 10.30 -15.60 10.65
C GLY A 156 10.92 -17.00 10.54
N LEU A 157 12.21 -17.12 10.19
CA LEU A 157 12.85 -18.41 10.00
C LEU A 157 13.06 -19.15 11.33
N THR A 158 12.68 -20.43 11.36
CA THR A 158 12.89 -21.32 12.50
C THR A 158 13.65 -22.58 12.10
N GLY A 159 14.18 -23.32 13.10
CA GLY A 159 14.82 -24.62 12.91
C GLY A 159 16.03 -24.60 11.98
N GLN A 160 16.14 -25.62 11.12
CA GLN A 160 17.28 -25.81 10.21
C GLN A 160 17.47 -24.65 9.21
N LYS A 161 16.37 -24.03 8.74
CA LYS A 161 16.44 -22.88 7.82
C LYS A 161 17.17 -21.69 8.48
N SER A 162 16.85 -21.40 9.75
CA SER A 162 17.51 -20.34 10.54
C SER A 162 19.00 -20.63 10.78
N LEU A 163 19.36 -21.89 11.06
CA LEU A 163 20.75 -22.31 11.19
C LEU A 163 21.55 -22.16 9.88
N LEU A 164 20.96 -22.48 8.74
CA LEU A 164 21.62 -22.33 7.43
C LEU A 164 21.86 -20.86 7.07
N VAL A 165 20.90 -19.99 7.38
CA VAL A 165 21.02 -18.54 7.17
C VAL A 165 22.06 -17.93 8.11
N SER A 166 22.01 -18.23 9.41
CA SER A 166 22.98 -17.70 10.39
C SER A 166 24.42 -18.13 10.11
N ASN A 167 24.63 -19.34 9.57
CA ASN A 167 25.94 -19.81 9.12
C ASN A 167 26.42 -19.16 7.80
N SER A 168 25.56 -18.41 7.10
CA SER A 168 25.91 -17.71 5.87
C SER A 168 26.62 -16.38 6.18
N LYS A 169 27.95 -16.44 6.34
CA LYS A 169 28.78 -15.27 6.65
C LYS A 169 28.49 -14.10 5.70
N GLY A 170 28.16 -12.95 6.27
CA GLY A 170 27.97 -11.69 5.55
C GLY A 170 26.63 -11.55 4.83
N LEU A 171 25.77 -12.56 4.80
CA LEU A 171 24.46 -12.50 4.13
C LEU A 171 23.60 -11.36 4.68
N MET A 172 23.41 -11.32 6.01
CA MET A 172 22.60 -10.30 6.66
C MET A 172 23.15 -8.87 6.47
N LYS A 173 24.45 -8.72 6.19
CA LYS A 173 25.03 -7.40 5.92
C LYS A 173 24.51 -6.81 4.60
N LYS A 174 24.04 -7.65 3.67
CA LYS A 174 23.53 -7.25 2.36
C LYS A 174 22.04 -6.90 2.36
N VAL A 175 21.33 -7.24 3.44
CA VAL A 175 19.88 -7.11 3.53
C VAL A 175 19.48 -5.66 3.80
N ILE A 176 18.46 -5.22 3.07
CA ILE A 176 17.62 -4.07 3.37
C ILE A 176 16.24 -4.66 3.67
N LEU A 177 15.81 -4.58 4.91
CA LEU A 177 14.45 -4.97 5.31
C LEU A 177 13.53 -3.77 5.11
N MET A 178 12.60 -3.88 4.17
CA MET A 178 11.53 -2.91 3.92
C MET A 178 10.20 -3.51 4.37
N GLU A 179 9.76 -3.10 5.55
CA GLU A 179 8.53 -3.58 6.18
C GLU A 179 7.29 -2.89 5.62
N GLU A 180 6.16 -3.47 5.99
CA GLU A 180 4.82 -2.95 5.82
C GLU A 180 4.65 -1.46 6.19
N TYR A 181 3.58 -0.85 5.68
CA TYR A 181 3.35 0.58 5.87
C TYR A 181 3.27 1.01 7.34
N ASP A 182 4.17 1.94 7.71
CA ASP A 182 4.39 2.54 9.03
C ASP A 182 4.52 1.54 10.20
N ASP A 183 4.92 0.29 9.90
CA ASP A 183 5.42 -0.65 10.90
C ASP A 183 6.87 -0.28 11.24
N MET A 184 7.10 0.14 12.49
CA MET A 184 8.38 0.67 12.97
C MET A 184 9.07 -0.40 13.81
N SER A 185 9.65 -1.42 13.16
CA SER A 185 10.55 -2.32 13.88
C SER A 185 11.93 -1.67 14.07
N PRO A 186 12.68 -2.02 15.13
CA PRO A 186 14.03 -1.50 15.35
C PRO A 186 15.05 -1.89 14.26
N LEU A 187 14.73 -2.88 13.43
CA LEU A 187 15.65 -3.48 12.46
C LEU A 187 15.23 -3.23 11.01
N GLY A 188 13.98 -2.86 10.79
CA GLY A 188 13.39 -2.61 9.47
C GLY A 188 13.30 -1.13 9.14
N LYS A 189 13.28 -0.86 7.83
CA LYS A 189 12.85 0.41 7.27
C LYS A 189 11.37 0.29 6.95
N SER A 190 10.59 1.30 7.31
CA SER A 190 9.16 1.29 7.04
C SER A 190 8.84 1.93 5.69
N MET A 191 7.91 1.33 4.94
CA MET A 191 7.22 2.05 3.86
C MET A 191 6.13 2.96 4.46
N GLY A 192 5.58 3.90 3.70
CA GLY A 192 4.40 4.67 4.11
C GLY A 192 4.63 6.18 4.11
N VAL A 193 3.81 6.91 4.85
CA VAL A 193 3.82 8.38 4.91
C VAL A 193 4.17 8.91 6.29
N GLY A 194 4.51 8.03 7.23
CA GLY A 194 5.05 8.38 8.53
C GLY A 194 6.29 9.27 8.41
N LEU A 195 6.62 9.92 9.53
CA LEU A 195 7.77 10.82 9.59
C LEU A 195 9.09 10.14 9.20
N TYR A 196 9.19 8.85 9.53
CA TYR A 196 10.36 8.00 9.31
C TYR A 196 10.12 6.94 8.23
N SER A 197 9.16 7.17 7.33
CA SER A 197 8.73 6.16 6.36
C SER A 197 9.12 6.54 4.94
N HIS A 198 9.44 5.56 4.11
CA HIS A 198 10.14 5.72 2.82
C HIS A 198 9.22 5.81 1.60
N GLY A 199 7.95 6.18 1.79
CA GLY A 199 6.99 6.35 0.71
C GLY A 199 6.11 5.13 0.46
N ILE A 200 5.13 5.32 -0.42
CA ILE A 200 4.13 4.33 -0.80
C ILE A 200 4.50 3.77 -2.17
N ALA A 201 4.38 2.45 -2.37
CA ALA A 201 4.51 1.86 -3.69
C ALA A 201 3.37 2.39 -4.57
N LEU A 202 3.65 3.24 -5.55
CA LEU A 202 2.61 3.81 -6.42
C LEU A 202 2.68 3.22 -7.82
N SER A 203 1.70 2.40 -8.20
CA SER A 203 1.62 1.76 -9.50
C SER A 203 0.31 2.15 -10.16
N PRO A 204 0.24 3.31 -10.84
CA PRO A 204 -0.95 3.68 -11.59
C PRO A 204 -1.21 2.66 -12.70
N PHE A 205 -2.47 2.46 -13.04
CA PHE A 205 -2.87 1.59 -14.13
C PHE A 205 -2.49 2.22 -15.47
N THR A 206 -1.61 1.53 -16.20
CA THR A 206 -1.02 1.97 -17.47
C THR A 206 -1.64 1.33 -18.70
N GLY A 207 -2.71 0.53 -18.54
CA GLY A 207 -3.41 -0.15 -19.63
C GLY A 207 -4.61 0.62 -20.18
N GLU A 208 -5.30 0.02 -21.14
CA GLU A 208 -6.56 0.55 -21.66
C GLU A 208 -7.64 0.54 -20.56
N ARG A 209 -8.34 1.68 -20.41
CA ARG A 209 -9.33 1.88 -19.35
C ARG A 209 -10.74 1.69 -19.90
N GLY A 210 -11.56 0.94 -19.18
CA GLY A 210 -12.97 0.69 -19.52
C GLY A 210 -13.39 -0.75 -19.21
N PHE A 211 -14.68 -0.96 -18.93
CA PHE A 211 -15.21 -2.30 -18.66
C PHE A 211 -15.05 -3.26 -19.84
N GLU A 212 -14.89 -2.73 -21.06
CA GLU A 212 -14.58 -3.50 -22.27
C GLU A 212 -13.23 -4.21 -22.23
N TYR A 213 -12.32 -3.83 -21.34
CA TYR A 213 -11.00 -4.46 -21.22
C TYR A 213 -10.93 -5.52 -20.12
N LEU A 214 -12.03 -5.78 -19.41
CA LEU A 214 -12.11 -6.87 -18.46
C LEU A 214 -11.92 -8.24 -19.15
N GLU A 215 -11.01 -9.04 -18.60
CA GLU A 215 -10.75 -10.42 -19.02
C GLU A 215 -11.92 -11.34 -18.65
N ASN A 216 -12.55 -11.09 -17.49
CA ASN A 216 -13.75 -11.81 -17.06
C ASN A 216 -14.96 -11.42 -17.92
N LYS A 217 -15.21 -12.22 -18.96
CA LYS A 217 -16.33 -12.05 -19.91
C LYS A 217 -17.70 -11.96 -19.23
N GLY A 218 -17.90 -12.68 -18.13
CA GLY A 218 -19.16 -12.67 -17.40
C GLY A 218 -19.39 -11.35 -16.67
N LEU A 219 -18.38 -10.90 -15.92
CA LEU A 219 -18.41 -9.61 -15.23
C LEU A 219 -18.55 -8.45 -16.23
N LYS A 220 -17.77 -8.49 -17.31
CA LYS A 220 -17.85 -7.55 -18.43
C LYS A 220 -19.27 -7.42 -18.96
N ARG A 221 -19.97 -8.55 -19.15
CA ARG A 221 -21.36 -8.57 -19.61
C ARG A 221 -22.30 -7.87 -18.63
N PHE A 222 -22.21 -8.13 -17.33
CA PHE A 222 -23.09 -7.49 -16.33
C PHE A 222 -22.89 -5.97 -16.22
N LEU A 223 -21.63 -5.52 -16.34
CA LEU A 223 -21.27 -4.11 -16.24
C LEU A 223 -21.53 -3.35 -17.55
N LEU A 224 -21.44 -3.99 -18.72
CA LEU A 224 -21.71 -3.37 -20.02
C LEU A 224 -23.16 -3.49 -20.49
N ASP A 225 -23.74 -4.69 -20.45
CA ASP A 225 -25.09 -4.94 -20.98
C ASP A 225 -26.19 -4.52 -19.99
N GLY A 226 -25.88 -4.53 -18.68
CA GLY A 226 -26.80 -4.11 -17.64
C GLY A 226 -26.94 -2.59 -17.50
N ALA A 227 -26.05 -1.80 -18.10
CA ALA A 227 -25.98 -0.36 -17.90
C ALA A 227 -26.27 0.42 -19.19
N LYS A 228 -27.28 1.28 -19.16
CA LYS A 228 -27.12 2.56 -19.86
C LYS A 228 -25.97 3.25 -19.12
N LYS A 229 -24.75 3.30 -19.69
CA LYS A 229 -23.51 3.79 -19.02
C LYS A 229 -23.68 5.06 -18.15
N ASN A 230 -24.68 5.90 -18.43
CA ASN A 230 -24.96 7.13 -17.69
C ASN A 230 -25.91 6.99 -16.48
N SER A 231 -26.56 5.85 -16.25
CA SER A 231 -27.53 5.66 -15.16
C SER A 231 -27.02 4.89 -13.95
N HIS A 232 -25.75 4.46 -13.95
CA HIS A 232 -25.14 3.65 -12.90
C HIS A 232 -24.02 4.40 -12.19
N HIS A 233 -23.95 4.29 -10.87
CA HIS A 233 -22.72 4.45 -10.12
C HIS A 233 -21.97 3.13 -10.02
N PHE A 234 -20.65 3.19 -9.96
CA PHE A 234 -19.82 2.01 -9.80
C PHE A 234 -18.79 2.18 -8.68
N CYS A 235 -18.71 1.22 -7.76
CA CYS A 235 -17.65 1.12 -6.77
C CYS A 235 -17.10 -0.30 -6.67
N TYR A 236 -15.79 -0.42 -6.44
CA TYR A 236 -15.10 -1.68 -6.21
C TYR A 236 -14.64 -1.81 -4.75
N GLY A 237 -14.75 -3.00 -4.17
CA GLY A 237 -14.22 -3.30 -2.84
C GLY A 237 -13.64 -4.71 -2.77
N TYR A 238 -12.43 -4.83 -2.21
CA TYR A 238 -11.75 -6.10 -2.01
C TYR A 238 -11.60 -6.43 -0.52
N LEU A 239 -12.00 -7.65 -0.14
CA LEU A 239 -11.60 -8.26 1.13
C LEU A 239 -11.05 -9.68 0.92
N PRO A 240 -10.04 -10.09 1.70
CA PRO A 240 -9.55 -11.46 1.69
C PRO A 240 -10.62 -12.37 2.31
N LYS A 241 -10.92 -13.50 1.64
CA LYS A 241 -11.94 -14.46 2.09
C LYS A 241 -11.47 -15.33 3.28
N GLN A 242 -10.20 -15.24 3.70
CA GLN A 242 -9.56 -16.30 4.48
C GLN A 242 -9.71 -16.21 5.99
N GLU A 243 -10.06 -15.05 6.54
CA GLU A 243 -10.36 -14.94 7.96
C GLU A 243 -11.86 -14.76 8.09
N LYS A 244 -12.57 -15.84 8.49
CA LYS A 244 -13.99 -15.80 8.87
C LYS A 244 -14.16 -15.01 10.17
N GLU A 245 -13.56 -13.83 10.25
CA GLU A 245 -13.70 -12.91 11.35
C GLU A 245 -14.94 -12.07 11.09
N LYS A 246 -15.78 -11.93 12.12
CA LYS A 246 -16.98 -11.09 12.08
C LYS A 246 -16.68 -9.64 11.69
N THR A 247 -15.43 -9.20 11.82
CA THR A 247 -14.95 -7.89 11.40
C THR A 247 -15.01 -7.67 9.89
N ASP A 248 -14.79 -8.73 9.10
CA ASP A 248 -14.62 -8.62 7.64
C ASP A 248 -15.99 -8.46 6.96
N GLU A 249 -16.97 -9.26 7.41
CA GLU A 249 -18.38 -9.10 7.00
C GLU A 249 -18.90 -7.70 7.34
N ARG A 250 -18.66 -7.22 8.56
CA ARG A 250 -19.13 -5.90 9.01
C ARG A 250 -18.46 -4.77 8.25
N HIS A 251 -17.19 -4.91 7.86
CA HIS A 251 -16.50 -3.96 6.99
C HIS A 251 -17.17 -3.87 5.62
N MET A 252 -17.54 -5.00 5.03
CA MET A 252 -18.29 -5.00 3.78
C MET A 252 -19.64 -4.33 3.88
N LEU A 253 -20.38 -4.65 4.94
CA LEU A 253 -21.69 -4.04 5.17
C LEU A 253 -21.57 -2.52 5.41
N ALA A 254 -20.53 -2.08 6.12
CA ALA A 254 -20.21 -0.66 6.28
C ALA A 254 -19.82 -0.01 4.94
N PHE A 255 -19.06 -0.70 4.09
CA PHE A 255 -18.71 -0.21 2.75
C PHE A 255 -19.94 -0.08 1.83
N ILE A 256 -20.85 -1.05 1.86
CA ILE A 256 -22.13 -0.99 1.13
C ILE A 256 -22.90 0.26 1.56
N THR A 257 -23.10 0.44 2.86
CA THR A 257 -23.88 1.58 3.39
C THR A 257 -23.19 2.93 3.19
N ALA A 258 -21.86 2.98 3.20
CA ALA A 258 -21.09 4.15 2.82
C ALA A 258 -21.32 4.53 1.35
N THR A 259 -21.32 3.55 0.45
CA THR A 259 -21.56 3.77 -0.98
C THR A 259 -22.98 4.27 -1.24
N LEU A 260 -23.98 3.75 -0.54
CA LEU A 260 -25.36 4.23 -0.64
C LEU A 260 -25.48 5.69 -0.20
N ALA A 261 -24.91 6.03 0.95
CA ALA A 261 -24.93 7.40 1.47
C ALA A 261 -24.13 8.37 0.60
N LEU A 262 -23.02 7.92 0.01
CA LEU A 262 -22.20 8.70 -0.92
C LEU A 262 -23.03 9.16 -2.13
N PHE A 263 -23.89 8.29 -2.66
CA PHE A 263 -24.64 8.59 -3.87
C PHE A 263 -26.08 9.07 -3.65
N GLU A 264 -26.56 9.18 -2.41
CA GLU A 264 -27.95 9.46 -2.02
C GLU A 264 -28.63 10.66 -2.73
N GLU A 265 -27.88 11.61 -3.30
CA GLU A 265 -28.40 12.79 -4.01
C GLU A 265 -28.03 12.84 -5.52
N SER A 266 -27.42 11.79 -6.07
CA SER A 266 -26.84 11.80 -7.42
C SER A 266 -27.80 11.72 -8.60
N GLY A 267 -29.08 11.37 -8.36
CA GLY A 267 -30.10 11.17 -9.40
C GLY A 267 -29.91 9.94 -10.31
N LYS A 268 -28.81 9.17 -10.18
CA LYS A 268 -28.63 7.89 -10.89
C LYS A 268 -29.50 6.79 -10.26
N GLU A 269 -30.14 5.98 -11.09
CA GLU A 269 -31.06 4.91 -10.66
C GLU A 269 -30.31 3.74 -10.01
N TRP A 270 -29.15 3.38 -10.56
CA TRP A 270 -28.43 2.17 -10.19
C TRP A 270 -27.13 2.44 -9.45
N ILE A 271 -26.80 1.56 -8.50
CA ILE A 271 -25.50 1.52 -7.84
C ILE A 271 -24.96 0.09 -7.95
N ASP A 272 -23.84 -0.05 -8.65
CA ASP A 272 -23.14 -1.31 -8.83
C ASP A 272 -21.95 -1.37 -7.86
N LEU A 273 -21.97 -2.37 -6.97
CA LEU A 273 -20.86 -2.67 -6.09
C LEU A 273 -20.27 -4.00 -6.51
N VAL A 274 -19.01 -4.00 -6.92
CA VAL A 274 -18.25 -5.21 -7.24
C VAL A 274 -17.30 -5.54 -6.09
N GLY A 275 -17.37 -6.77 -5.60
CA GLY A 275 -16.59 -7.19 -4.44
C GLY A 275 -16.90 -8.64 -4.07
N PRO A 276 -16.19 -9.26 -3.11
CA PRO A 276 -16.43 -10.64 -2.69
C PRO A 276 -17.73 -10.75 -1.85
N PHE A 277 -18.86 -10.36 -2.45
CA PHE A 277 -20.18 -10.37 -1.84
C PHE A 277 -20.85 -11.73 -1.98
N ASP A 278 -20.50 -12.68 -1.13
CA ASP A 278 -21.13 -14.01 -1.16
C ASP A 278 -22.57 -13.91 -0.63
N SER A 279 -23.59 -14.23 -1.45
CA SER A 279 -25.00 -14.11 -1.02
C SER A 279 -25.37 -15.09 0.10
N GLU A 280 -24.67 -16.22 0.22
CA GLU A 280 -24.88 -17.17 1.31
C GLU A 280 -24.11 -16.75 2.57
N GLU A 281 -22.91 -16.17 2.44
CA GLU A 281 -22.06 -15.78 3.59
C GLU A 281 -22.29 -14.35 4.10
N ILE A 282 -22.63 -13.38 3.24
CA ILE A 282 -23.13 -12.05 3.66
C ILE A 282 -24.50 -12.18 4.33
N GLN A 283 -25.15 -13.34 4.16
CA GLN A 283 -26.48 -13.65 4.65
C GLN A 283 -27.53 -12.58 4.34
N ILE A 284 -27.25 -11.58 3.51
CA ILE A 284 -27.90 -10.26 3.55
C ILE A 284 -28.50 -10.06 4.94
N ASN A 285 -27.61 -10.06 5.94
CA ASN A 285 -27.97 -10.20 7.34
C ASN A 285 -29.22 -9.36 7.63
N SER A 286 -30.16 -9.86 8.43
CA SER A 286 -31.43 -9.16 8.70
C SER A 286 -31.23 -7.67 8.96
N TYR A 287 -30.11 -7.28 9.59
CA TYR A 287 -29.70 -5.88 9.73
C TYR A 287 -29.56 -5.10 8.42
N LEU A 288 -28.88 -5.62 7.38
CA LEU A 288 -28.76 -4.93 6.09
C LEU A 288 -30.13 -4.83 5.41
N LEU A 289 -30.92 -5.90 5.39
CA LEU A 289 -32.28 -5.85 4.79
C LEU A 289 -33.17 -4.84 5.52
N GLU A 290 -33.18 -4.84 6.85
CA GLU A 290 -33.92 -3.87 7.66
C GLU A 290 -33.41 -2.45 7.42
N PHE A 291 -32.09 -2.26 7.37
CA PHE A 291 -31.49 -0.96 7.04
C PHE A 291 -31.96 -0.48 5.66
N LEU A 292 -31.91 -1.33 4.63
CA LEU A 292 -32.33 -0.96 3.27
C LEU A 292 -33.82 -0.62 3.19
N LYS A 293 -34.70 -1.30 3.94
CA LYS A 293 -36.14 -0.94 4.03
C LYS A 293 -36.35 0.51 4.54
N THR A 294 -35.46 0.98 5.41
CA THR A 294 -35.54 2.37 5.91
C THR A 294 -35.03 3.41 4.92
N LYS A 295 -34.38 2.99 3.82
CA LYS A 295 -33.81 3.87 2.79
C LYS A 295 -34.67 3.92 1.53
N ASP A 296 -34.35 4.85 0.63
CA ASP A 296 -34.98 5.00 -0.69
C ASP A 296 -34.38 3.99 -1.68
N VAL A 297 -34.57 2.70 -1.37
CA VAL A 297 -34.09 1.56 -2.15
C VAL A 297 -35.30 0.74 -2.60
N GLN A 298 -35.39 0.52 -3.90
CA GLN A 298 -36.45 -0.26 -4.55
C GLN A 298 -36.09 -1.74 -4.67
N GLU A 299 -34.84 -2.05 -4.98
CA GLU A 299 -34.41 -3.42 -5.26
C GLU A 299 -32.95 -3.64 -4.86
N LEU A 300 -32.69 -4.80 -4.27
CA LEU A 300 -31.34 -5.35 -4.10
C LEU A 300 -31.19 -6.58 -5.00
N GLN A 301 -30.20 -6.57 -5.89
CA GLN A 301 -29.80 -7.71 -6.70
C GLN A 301 -28.45 -8.24 -6.24
N CYS A 302 -28.38 -9.53 -5.94
CA CYS A 302 -27.14 -10.24 -5.66
C CYS A 302 -26.77 -11.10 -6.87
N ILE A 303 -25.58 -10.87 -7.43
CA ILE A 303 -25.10 -11.51 -8.66
C ILE A 303 -23.83 -12.28 -8.32
N ASN A 304 -23.89 -13.62 -8.38
CA ASN A 304 -22.79 -14.52 -8.01
C ASN A 304 -22.46 -15.47 -9.16
N LYS A 305 -21.23 -16.01 -9.17
CA LYS A 305 -20.91 -17.17 -10.01
C LYS A 305 -21.70 -18.39 -9.53
N ASP A 306 -22.25 -19.15 -10.46
CA ASP A 306 -22.94 -20.41 -10.14
C ASP A 306 -21.90 -21.44 -9.66
N PRO A 307 -21.99 -21.96 -8.41
CA PRO A 307 -21.02 -22.93 -7.90
C PRO A 307 -21.17 -24.31 -8.54
N GLN A 308 -22.30 -24.61 -9.17
CA GLN A 308 -22.61 -25.92 -9.76
C GLN A 308 -22.48 -25.94 -11.28
N ARG A 309 -22.51 -24.78 -11.96
CA ARG A 309 -22.49 -24.69 -13.42
C ARG A 309 -21.64 -23.52 -13.92
N PRO A 310 -21.06 -23.60 -15.12
CA PRO A 310 -20.49 -22.42 -15.77
C PRO A 310 -21.58 -21.37 -16.02
N GLY A 311 -21.59 -20.30 -15.23
CA GLY A 311 -22.64 -19.28 -15.32
C GLY A 311 -22.68 -18.34 -14.13
N TRP A 312 -23.72 -17.50 -14.12
CA TRP A 312 -23.99 -16.55 -13.05
C TRP A 312 -25.45 -16.66 -12.62
N ILE A 313 -25.69 -16.48 -11.33
CA ILE A 313 -27.02 -16.48 -10.71
C ILE A 313 -27.32 -15.07 -10.24
N THR A 314 -28.54 -14.61 -10.47
CA THR A 314 -29.06 -13.35 -9.95
C THR A 314 -30.22 -13.62 -9.01
N THR A 315 -30.13 -13.11 -7.78
CA THR A 315 -31.21 -13.13 -6.79
C THR A 315 -31.68 -11.71 -6.57
N SER A 316 -32.97 -11.45 -6.80
CA SER A 316 -33.58 -10.13 -6.59
C SER A 316 -34.43 -10.11 -5.32
N ILE A 317 -34.30 -9.03 -4.55
CA ILE A 317 -35.10 -8.75 -3.36
C ILE A 317 -35.76 -7.38 -3.57
N PRO A 318 -37.07 -7.35 -3.86
CA PRO A 318 -37.81 -6.10 -3.99
C PRO A 318 -38.14 -5.52 -2.61
N PHE A 319 -38.20 -4.20 -2.54
CA PHE A 319 -38.69 -3.45 -1.40
C PHE A 319 -39.95 -2.67 -1.81
N GLU A 320 -40.83 -2.35 -0.85
CA GLU A 320 -42.12 -1.72 -1.13
C GLU A 320 -42.03 -0.24 -1.58
N LYS A 321 -40.87 0.39 -1.41
CA LYS A 321 -40.64 1.79 -1.74
C LYS A 321 -40.15 1.97 -3.17
N GLU A 322 -40.57 3.06 -3.81
CA GLU A 322 -39.83 3.59 -4.97
C GLU A 322 -38.46 4.10 -4.52
N GLY A 323 -37.45 3.96 -5.37
CA GLY A 323 -36.08 4.29 -5.00
C GLY A 323 -35.05 3.73 -5.95
N ARG A 324 -33.80 3.69 -5.48
CA ARG A 324 -32.66 3.20 -6.25
C ARG A 324 -32.61 1.69 -6.28
N LYS A 325 -31.89 1.16 -7.26
CA LYS A 325 -31.61 -0.26 -7.37
C LYS A 325 -30.12 -0.50 -7.12
N ILE A 326 -29.82 -1.54 -6.33
CA ILE A 326 -28.47 -1.87 -5.92
C ILE A 326 -28.12 -3.23 -6.52
N ARG A 327 -26.93 -3.35 -7.12
CA ARG A 327 -26.38 -4.64 -7.54
C ARG A 327 -25.11 -4.93 -6.75
N LEU A 328 -25.13 -6.00 -5.97
CA LEU A 328 -23.95 -6.59 -5.34
C LEU A 328 -23.44 -7.70 -6.25
N ILE A 329 -22.28 -7.49 -6.86
CA ILE A 329 -21.71 -8.40 -7.88
C ILE A 329 -20.45 -9.05 -7.32
N ASN A 330 -20.45 -10.37 -7.24
CA ASN A 330 -19.33 -11.16 -6.77
C ASN A 330 -18.66 -11.94 -7.92
N PRO A 331 -17.57 -11.40 -8.48
CA PRO A 331 -16.86 -12.04 -9.57
C PRO A 331 -15.77 -13.01 -9.11
N PHE A 332 -15.54 -13.18 -7.81
CA PHE A 332 -14.33 -13.84 -7.32
C PHE A 332 -14.32 -15.35 -7.57
N PRO A 333 -13.14 -15.95 -7.81
CA PRO A 333 -11.84 -15.30 -7.99
C PRO A 333 -11.75 -14.52 -9.33
N ILE A 334 -10.97 -13.43 -9.35
CA ILE A 334 -10.65 -12.61 -10.54
C ILE A 334 -9.14 -12.47 -10.71
N SER A 335 -8.69 -12.12 -11.92
CA SER A 335 -7.29 -11.80 -12.16
C SER A 335 -6.91 -10.48 -11.50
N HIS A 336 -5.62 -10.30 -11.21
CA HIS A 336 -5.11 -9.03 -10.69
C HIS A 336 -5.24 -7.89 -11.71
N HIS A 337 -5.18 -8.20 -13.00
CA HIS A 337 -5.46 -7.24 -14.05
C HIS A 337 -6.89 -6.67 -13.93
N ASP A 338 -7.89 -7.57 -13.84
CA ASP A 338 -9.29 -7.16 -13.64
C ASP A 338 -9.47 -6.39 -12.33
N ALA A 339 -8.84 -6.82 -11.23
CA ALA A 339 -8.90 -6.11 -9.95
C ALA A 339 -8.37 -4.68 -10.07
N ARG A 340 -7.21 -4.47 -10.70
CA ARG A 340 -6.63 -3.13 -10.93
C ARG A 340 -7.50 -2.27 -11.83
N LEU A 341 -8.08 -2.86 -12.88
CA LEU A 341 -8.98 -2.16 -13.78
C LEU A 341 -10.26 -1.72 -13.05
N LEU A 342 -10.85 -2.59 -12.21
CA LEU A 342 -12.01 -2.24 -11.39
C LEU A 342 -11.66 -1.15 -10.35
N THR A 343 -10.50 -1.21 -9.70
CA THR A 343 -10.00 -0.13 -8.83
C THR A 343 -9.95 1.19 -9.60
N ALA A 344 -9.33 1.23 -10.78
CA ALA A 344 -9.19 2.45 -11.59
C ALA A 344 -10.52 3.00 -12.15
N LEU A 345 -11.55 2.16 -12.26
CA LEU A 345 -12.88 2.55 -12.70
C LEU A 345 -13.81 2.94 -11.55
N SER A 346 -13.43 2.67 -10.30
CA SER A 346 -14.25 2.95 -9.11
C SER A 346 -14.48 4.45 -8.91
N GLU A 347 -15.71 4.83 -8.59
CA GLU A 347 -16.07 6.22 -8.33
C GLU A 347 -15.74 6.62 -6.88
N ASN A 348 -14.84 7.60 -6.70
CA ASN A 348 -14.45 8.27 -5.46
C ASN A 348 -13.78 7.41 -4.38
N VAL A 349 -14.23 6.18 -4.16
CA VAL A 349 -13.86 5.32 -3.03
C VAL A 349 -13.61 3.88 -3.49
N VAL A 350 -12.69 3.19 -2.81
CA VAL A 350 -12.40 1.77 -3.03
C VAL A 350 -12.31 1.05 -1.69
N GLY A 351 -13.00 -0.07 -1.54
CA GLY A 351 -12.87 -0.94 -0.37
C GLY A 351 -11.51 -1.65 -0.37
N CYS A 352 -10.70 -1.43 0.66
CA CYS A 352 -9.31 -1.92 0.74
C CYS A 352 -9.06 -2.67 2.06
N THR A 353 -8.08 -3.58 2.07
CA THR A 353 -7.79 -4.44 3.24
C THR A 353 -6.32 -4.74 3.48
N GLY A 354 -5.47 -4.64 2.45
CA GLY A 354 -4.03 -4.85 2.57
C GLY A 354 -3.22 -3.84 1.77
N ASP A 355 -1.90 -3.88 1.92
CA ASP A 355 -0.96 -2.89 1.39
C ASP A 355 -1.04 -2.73 -0.13
N MET A 356 -1.26 -3.84 -0.86
CA MET A 356 -1.41 -3.78 -2.32
C MET A 356 -2.70 -3.04 -2.72
N SER A 357 -3.86 -3.39 -2.16
CA SER A 357 -5.13 -2.72 -2.50
C SER A 357 -5.13 -1.23 -2.14
N LEU A 358 -4.47 -0.88 -1.03
CA LEU A 358 -4.26 0.50 -0.60
C LEU A 358 -3.35 1.27 -1.55
N SER A 359 -2.20 0.66 -1.90
CA SER A 359 -1.26 1.19 -2.90
C SER A 359 -1.96 1.50 -4.21
N GLU A 360 -2.79 0.59 -4.71
CA GLU A 360 -3.52 0.75 -5.96
C GLU A 360 -4.57 1.86 -5.88
N ALA A 361 -5.35 1.92 -4.81
CA ALA A 361 -6.34 2.98 -4.61
C ALA A 361 -5.67 4.37 -4.59
N LEU A 362 -4.58 4.53 -3.85
CA LEU A 362 -3.82 5.79 -3.80
C LEU A 362 -3.14 6.11 -5.12
N SER A 363 -2.70 5.10 -5.86
CA SER A 363 -2.14 5.24 -7.22
C SER A 363 -3.15 5.84 -8.20
N GLU A 364 -4.43 5.51 -8.05
CA GLU A 364 -5.51 6.09 -8.85
C GLU A 364 -6.06 7.41 -8.28
N GLY A 365 -5.57 7.83 -7.10
CA GLY A 365 -6.05 9.03 -6.42
C GLY A 365 -7.45 8.87 -5.81
N LEU A 366 -7.82 7.64 -5.48
CA LEU A 366 -9.10 7.27 -4.88
C LEU A 366 -8.96 7.15 -3.36
N LEU A 367 -10.05 7.41 -2.62
CA LEU A 367 -10.07 7.25 -1.17
C LEU A 367 -10.16 5.77 -0.79
N PRO A 368 -9.21 5.25 0.01
CA PRO A 368 -9.33 3.90 0.52
C PRO A 368 -10.35 3.86 1.66
N PHE A 369 -11.45 3.12 1.48
CA PHE A 369 -12.28 2.65 2.57
C PHE A 369 -11.61 1.41 3.18
N TYR A 370 -10.61 1.67 4.01
CA TYR A 370 -9.68 0.65 4.47
C TYR A 370 -10.16 -0.05 5.74
N GLN A 371 -10.01 -1.37 5.77
CA GLN A 371 -10.20 -2.15 6.98
C GLN A 371 -8.97 -2.01 7.88
N ILE A 372 -9.03 -1.10 8.86
CA ILE A 372 -7.89 -0.87 9.75
C ILE A 372 -7.70 -2.08 10.66
N ARG A 373 -6.61 -2.83 10.41
CA ARG A 373 -6.08 -3.86 11.29
C ARG A 373 -5.16 -3.22 12.34
N SER A 374 -4.97 -3.87 13.48
CA SER A 374 -4.16 -3.34 14.59
C SER A 374 -2.74 -2.93 14.17
N HIS A 375 -2.09 -3.74 13.33
CA HIS A 375 -0.75 -3.47 12.79
C HIS A 375 -0.73 -2.36 11.72
N LYS A 376 -1.89 -1.83 11.29
CA LYS A 376 -2.02 -0.72 10.33
C LYS A 376 -2.48 0.59 10.94
N GLU A 377 -2.78 0.62 12.25
CA GLU A 377 -3.22 1.85 12.92
C GLU A 377 -2.20 2.98 12.80
N SER A 378 -0.91 2.64 12.92
CA SER A 378 0.21 3.59 12.77
C SER A 378 0.14 4.31 11.42
N PHE A 379 -0.06 3.55 10.34
CA PHE A 379 -0.16 4.10 8.99
C PHE A 379 -1.34 5.05 8.80
N PHE A 380 -2.52 4.67 9.30
CA PHE A 380 -3.70 5.54 9.19
C PHE A 380 -3.56 6.81 10.02
N ARG A 381 -2.89 6.74 11.18
CA ARG A 381 -2.54 7.93 11.96
C ARG A 381 -1.57 8.83 11.19
N SER A 382 -0.55 8.27 10.54
CA SER A 382 0.37 9.06 9.71
C SER A 382 -0.32 9.71 8.50
N LEU A 383 -1.25 9.00 7.83
CA LEU A 383 -2.06 9.58 6.75
C LEU A 383 -2.92 10.73 7.27
N HIS A 384 -3.58 10.53 8.40
CA HIS A 384 -4.37 11.55 9.07
C HIS A 384 -3.52 12.78 9.42
N ASP A 385 -2.36 12.57 10.05
CA ASP A 385 -1.42 13.63 10.40
C ASP A 385 -0.94 14.40 9.18
N LEU A 386 -0.59 13.70 8.10
CA LEU A 386 -0.19 14.33 6.85
C LEU A 386 -1.34 15.17 6.26
N ALA A 387 -2.57 14.67 6.30
CA ALA A 387 -3.74 15.42 5.85
C ALA A 387 -4.01 16.65 6.73
N ALA A 388 -3.86 16.54 8.05
CA ALA A 388 -4.01 17.65 8.99
C ALA A 388 -2.93 18.73 8.83
N GLU A 389 -1.69 18.32 8.53
CA GLU A 389 -0.59 19.23 8.19
C GLU A 389 -0.81 19.93 6.84
N THR A 390 -1.43 19.24 5.88
CA THR A 390 -1.65 19.76 4.52
C THR A 390 -2.81 20.74 4.45
N PHE A 391 -3.90 20.48 5.18
CA PHE A 391 -5.14 21.27 5.12
C PHE A 391 -5.38 21.98 6.45
N SER A 392 -5.12 23.28 6.49
CA SER A 392 -5.37 24.12 7.67
C SER A 392 -6.81 24.65 7.72
N GLY A 393 -7.39 24.75 8.92
CA GLY A 393 -8.67 25.42 9.19
C GLY A 393 -9.85 24.48 9.49
N ASP A 394 -11.01 25.06 9.81
CA ASP A 394 -12.20 24.34 10.29
C ASP A 394 -12.92 23.48 9.22
N SER A 395 -12.48 23.55 7.96
CA SER A 395 -13.11 22.87 6.81
C SER A 395 -12.34 21.62 6.34
N ASN A 396 -11.74 20.86 7.27
CA ASN A 396 -10.91 19.70 6.93
C ASN A 396 -11.74 18.39 6.85
N HIS A 397 -12.52 18.27 5.77
CA HIS A 397 -13.44 17.15 5.56
C HIS A 397 -12.72 15.82 5.31
N LEU A 398 -11.57 15.85 4.64
CA LEU A 398 -10.71 14.68 4.48
C LEU A 398 -10.18 14.18 5.83
N VAL A 399 -9.72 15.09 6.70
CA VAL A 399 -9.32 14.71 8.05
C VAL A 399 -10.51 14.15 8.82
N ALA A 400 -11.69 14.77 8.75
CA ALA A 400 -12.89 14.22 9.39
C ALA A 400 -13.23 12.80 8.92
N TYR A 401 -13.07 12.52 7.62
CA TYR A 401 -13.21 11.16 7.07
C TYR A 401 -12.17 10.20 7.65
N LEU A 402 -10.88 10.56 7.64
CA LEU A 402 -9.81 9.72 8.18
C LEU A 402 -9.96 9.49 9.68
N SER A 403 -10.34 10.52 10.46
CA SER A 403 -10.63 10.39 11.89
C SER A 403 -11.82 9.46 12.12
N ALA A 404 -12.88 9.56 11.30
CA ALA A 404 -14.04 8.67 11.41
C ALA A 404 -13.67 7.22 11.08
N LEU A 405 -12.79 7.00 10.11
CA LEU A 405 -12.31 5.66 9.73
C LEU A 405 -11.44 5.05 10.84
N ILE A 406 -10.52 5.82 11.43
CA ILE A 406 -9.65 5.39 12.55
C ILE A 406 -10.46 5.03 13.80
N ASN A 407 -11.48 5.83 14.12
CA ASN A 407 -12.28 5.63 15.32
C ASN A 407 -13.44 4.63 15.13
N TRP A 408 -13.60 4.09 13.93
CA TRP A 408 -14.66 3.14 13.66
C TRP A 408 -14.30 1.76 14.25
N ASN A 409 -15.20 1.26 15.09
CA ASN A 409 -15.07 -0.05 15.72
C ASN A 409 -15.96 -1.08 14.98
N PRO A 410 -15.40 -1.95 14.13
CA PRO A 410 -16.18 -3.01 13.47
C PRO A 410 -16.76 -4.02 14.46
N LEU A 411 -16.28 -4.09 15.70
CA LEU A 411 -16.77 -5.00 16.74
C LEU A 411 -17.90 -4.41 17.61
N ALA A 412 -18.35 -3.19 17.36
CA ALA A 412 -19.49 -2.60 18.08
C ALA A 412 -20.74 -3.52 18.02
N PRO A 413 -21.53 -3.63 19.10
CA PRO A 413 -22.74 -4.44 19.12
C PRO A 413 -23.83 -3.86 18.19
N GLY A 414 -24.80 -4.70 17.77
CA GLY A 414 -25.96 -4.24 16.99
C GLY A 414 -25.65 -3.89 15.52
N ASP A 415 -26.36 -2.90 14.98
CA ASP A 415 -26.26 -2.38 13.60
C ASP A 415 -25.40 -1.10 13.49
N ASP A 416 -24.66 -0.74 14.56
CA ASP A 416 -23.83 0.45 14.63
C ASP A 416 -22.84 0.59 13.46
N TYR A 417 -22.34 -0.53 12.92
CA TYR A 417 -21.42 -0.54 11.78
C TYR A 417 -22.10 -0.08 10.47
N LEU A 418 -23.41 -0.30 10.29
CA LEU A 418 -24.16 0.18 9.14
C LEU A 418 -24.31 1.71 9.21
N HIS A 419 -24.62 2.24 10.39
CA HIS A 419 -24.74 3.69 10.59
C HIS A 419 -23.38 4.39 10.51
N ALA A 420 -22.31 3.75 10.98
CA ALA A 420 -20.94 4.22 10.82
C ALA A 420 -20.53 4.26 9.33
N GLY A 421 -20.84 3.21 8.57
CA GLY A 421 -20.66 3.19 7.12
C GLY A 421 -21.39 4.36 6.44
N ALA A 422 -22.69 4.54 6.73
CA ALA A 422 -23.46 5.66 6.19
C ALA A 422 -22.89 7.04 6.59
N LYS A 423 -22.35 7.18 7.81
CA LYS A 423 -21.67 8.42 8.24
C LYS A 423 -20.41 8.68 7.42
N LEU A 424 -19.58 7.66 7.19
CA LEU A 424 -18.40 7.75 6.31
C LEU A 424 -18.81 8.15 4.89
N GLY A 425 -19.86 7.54 4.34
CA GLY A 425 -20.41 7.89 3.02
C GLY A 425 -20.84 9.34 2.89
N ARG A 426 -21.49 9.91 3.91
CA ARG A 426 -21.86 11.33 3.94
C ARG A 426 -20.65 12.27 3.96
N LEU A 427 -19.57 11.89 4.65
CA LEU A 427 -18.32 12.65 4.61
C LEU A 427 -17.69 12.60 3.22
N LEU A 428 -17.69 11.43 2.56
CA LEU A 428 -17.19 11.26 1.20
C LEU A 428 -17.98 12.07 0.16
N ARG A 429 -19.29 12.25 0.40
CA ARG A 429 -20.18 13.01 -0.49
C ARG A 429 -19.86 14.51 -0.54
N HIS A 430 -19.24 15.05 0.50
CA HIS A 430 -18.93 16.48 0.55
C HIS A 430 -17.95 16.85 -0.58
N PRO A 431 -18.25 17.87 -1.42
CA PRO A 431 -17.39 18.23 -2.56
C PRO A 431 -15.95 18.54 -2.15
N GLU A 432 -15.78 19.20 -1.01
CA GLU A 432 -14.49 19.53 -0.40
C GLU A 432 -13.66 18.28 -0.07
N THR A 433 -14.28 17.17 0.36
CA THR A 433 -13.56 15.90 0.58
C THR A 433 -12.91 15.42 -0.72
N GLN A 434 -13.64 15.50 -1.83
CA GLN A 434 -13.12 15.08 -3.14
C GLN A 434 -12.05 16.03 -3.69
N ALA A 435 -12.18 17.34 -3.41
CA ALA A 435 -11.16 18.33 -3.77
C ALA A 435 -9.87 18.15 -2.95
N GLN A 436 -10.02 17.94 -1.64
CA GLN A 436 -8.92 17.67 -0.72
C GLN A 436 -8.23 16.35 -1.08
N MET A 437 -8.98 15.29 -1.40
CA MET A 437 -8.38 14.03 -1.83
C MET A 437 -7.54 14.16 -3.09
N ARG A 438 -8.01 14.90 -4.10
CA ARG A 438 -7.22 15.14 -5.32
C ARG A 438 -5.89 15.83 -5.01
N THR A 439 -5.93 16.85 -4.15
CA THR A 439 -4.74 17.56 -3.69
C THR A 439 -3.81 16.65 -2.88
N PHE A 440 -4.38 15.86 -1.97
CA PHE A 440 -3.66 14.93 -1.10
C PHE A 440 -2.99 13.80 -1.89
N SER A 441 -3.69 13.25 -2.88
CA SER A 441 -3.16 12.24 -3.79
C SER A 441 -2.01 12.77 -4.63
N ALA A 442 -2.11 14.02 -5.11
CA ALA A 442 -1.01 14.67 -5.83
C ALA A 442 0.21 14.87 -4.92
N LEU A 443 -0.01 15.25 -3.65
CA LEU A 443 1.05 15.37 -2.66
C LEU A 443 1.74 14.02 -2.40
N ILE A 444 0.98 12.95 -2.18
CA ILE A 444 1.53 11.59 -1.99
C ILE A 444 2.33 11.16 -3.23
N LYS A 445 1.78 11.35 -4.43
CA LYS A 445 2.45 10.99 -5.70
C LYS A 445 3.76 11.77 -5.91
N THR A 446 3.81 13.01 -5.46
CA THR A 446 4.97 13.89 -5.67
C THR A 446 6.05 13.69 -4.61
N HIS A 447 5.67 13.50 -3.34
CA HIS A 447 6.61 13.56 -2.22
C HIS A 447 6.82 12.24 -1.48
N TYR A 448 5.96 11.25 -1.74
CA TYR A 448 6.04 9.91 -1.15
C TYR A 448 6.08 8.77 -2.19
N PRO A 449 6.68 8.91 -3.41
CA PRO A 449 6.83 7.77 -4.30
C PRO A 449 7.92 6.84 -3.78
N TYR A 450 7.56 5.60 -3.43
CA TYR A 450 8.52 4.58 -3.01
C TYR A 450 9.55 4.26 -4.09
N GLN A 451 9.19 4.38 -5.37
CA GLN A 451 10.05 4.07 -6.50
C GLN A 451 11.40 4.80 -6.47
N GLU A 452 11.35 6.12 -6.27
CA GLU A 452 12.55 6.96 -6.25
C GLU A 452 13.42 6.62 -5.04
N ILE A 453 12.77 6.44 -3.89
CA ILE A 453 13.44 6.15 -2.62
C ILE A 453 14.10 4.76 -2.64
N LEU A 454 13.44 3.77 -3.22
CA LEU A 454 13.91 2.39 -3.27
C LEU A 454 15.27 2.25 -3.95
N ILE A 455 15.46 2.90 -5.12
CA ILE A 455 16.74 2.84 -5.83
C ILE A 455 17.85 3.52 -5.02
N GLY A 456 17.53 4.65 -4.39
CA GLY A 456 18.46 5.32 -3.48
C GLY A 456 18.85 4.44 -2.29
N LEU A 457 17.91 3.68 -1.71
CA LEU A 457 18.20 2.77 -0.59
C LEU A 457 19.15 1.66 -1.01
N ILE A 458 18.94 1.08 -2.18
CA ILE A 458 19.82 0.05 -2.76
C ILE A 458 21.22 0.62 -3.02
N ALA A 459 21.31 1.81 -3.63
CA ALA A 459 22.58 2.49 -3.89
C ALA A 459 23.32 2.82 -2.59
N GLY A 460 22.62 3.36 -1.60
CA GLY A 460 23.16 3.66 -0.27
C GLY A 460 23.70 2.41 0.42
N LYS A 461 23.00 1.28 0.30
CA LYS A 461 23.47 0.00 0.82
C LYS A 461 24.76 -0.48 0.16
N LEU A 462 24.87 -0.38 -1.17
CA LEU A 462 26.11 -0.71 -1.90
C LEU A 462 27.26 0.20 -1.49
N PHE A 463 26.99 1.48 -1.28
CA PHE A 463 27.98 2.42 -0.77
C PHE A 463 28.46 2.01 0.63
N GLN A 464 27.55 1.62 1.53
CA GLN A 464 27.91 1.11 2.86
C GLN A 464 28.77 -0.15 2.81
N LEU A 465 28.47 -1.07 1.91
CA LEU A 465 29.24 -2.30 1.75
C LEU A 465 30.65 -2.05 1.17
N SER A 466 30.82 -1.01 0.35
CA SER A 466 32.09 -0.69 -0.30
C SER A 466 32.98 0.30 0.48
N SER A 467 32.37 1.18 1.27
CA SER A 467 33.02 2.38 1.83
C SER A 467 32.77 2.56 3.33
N TYR A 468 32.62 1.46 4.07
CA TYR A 468 32.26 1.45 5.50
C TYR A 468 33.10 2.41 6.36
N SER A 469 34.42 2.51 6.12
CA SER A 469 35.31 3.42 6.86
C SER A 469 35.03 4.90 6.56
N ALA A 470 34.73 5.26 5.31
CA ALA A 470 34.43 6.64 4.92
C ALA A 470 33.07 7.08 5.45
N ILE A 471 32.06 6.20 5.41
CA ILE A 471 30.73 6.50 5.99
C ILE A 471 30.82 6.62 7.50
N LYS A 472 31.56 5.72 8.15
CA LYS A 472 31.78 5.78 9.59
C LYS A 472 32.45 7.10 10.00
N GLN A 473 33.44 7.57 9.24
CA GLN A 473 34.07 8.87 9.48
C GLN A 473 33.11 10.05 9.29
N ILE A 474 32.28 10.04 8.24
CA ILE A 474 31.28 11.11 8.02
C ILE A 474 30.25 11.09 9.16
N TYR A 475 29.72 9.93 9.52
CA TYR A 475 28.77 9.77 10.63
C TYR A 475 29.39 10.20 11.97
N GLU A 476 30.63 9.80 12.25
CA GLU A 476 31.39 10.23 13.42
C GLU A 476 31.61 11.75 13.41
N GLN A 477 31.88 12.38 12.27
CA GLN A 477 31.95 13.85 12.17
C GLN A 477 30.60 14.52 12.47
N PHE A 478 29.50 14.00 11.93
CA PHE A 478 28.15 14.52 12.21
C PHE A 478 27.74 14.35 13.69
N SER A 479 28.09 13.22 14.30
CA SER A 479 27.76 12.91 15.70
C SER A 479 28.73 13.49 16.73
N SER A 480 29.95 13.84 16.32
CA SER A 480 30.96 14.51 17.18
C SER A 480 30.92 16.03 17.10
N CYS A 481 30.20 16.60 16.14
CA CYS A 481 29.85 18.00 16.17
C CYS A 481 28.95 18.27 17.41
N GLU A 482 29.52 18.78 18.50
CA GLU A 482 28.80 19.51 19.58
C GLU A 482 28.23 20.84 19.04
N ILE A 483 27.63 20.80 17.85
CA ILE A 483 26.88 21.91 17.31
C ILE A 483 25.49 21.70 17.90
N ASP A 484 25.03 22.67 18.69
CA ASP A 484 23.67 22.71 19.20
C ASP A 484 22.71 22.31 18.07
N GLU A 485 21.81 21.37 18.38
CA GLU A 485 20.90 20.76 17.42
C GLU A 485 20.10 21.81 16.62
N LYS A 486 19.80 22.97 17.24
CA LYS A 486 19.21 24.12 16.53
C LYS A 486 20.14 24.72 15.48
N THR A 487 21.43 24.82 15.75
CA THR A 487 22.43 25.33 14.80
C THR A 487 22.63 24.36 13.63
N THR A 488 22.62 23.04 13.86
CA THR A 488 22.65 22.03 12.78
C THR A 488 21.36 22.07 11.94
N VAL A 489 20.19 22.15 12.59
CA VAL A 489 18.90 22.31 11.91
C VAL A 489 18.84 23.62 11.14
N GLN A 490 19.39 24.72 11.67
CA GLN A 490 19.43 26.01 10.99
C GLN A 490 20.41 26.00 9.82
N ALA A 491 21.58 25.36 9.94
CA ALA A 491 22.53 25.17 8.85
C ALA A 491 21.91 24.32 7.74
N LEU A 492 21.23 23.22 8.08
CA LEU A 492 20.43 22.43 7.15
C LEU A 492 19.37 23.30 6.47
N LYS A 493 18.51 23.98 7.22
CA LYS A 493 17.47 24.87 6.67
C LYS A 493 18.05 25.96 5.76
N THR A 494 19.22 26.49 6.08
CA THR A 494 19.90 27.52 5.25
C THR A 494 20.47 26.90 3.98
N ALA A 495 21.13 25.74 4.07
CA ALA A 495 21.67 24.98 2.95
C ALA A 495 20.59 24.51 1.97
N MET A 496 19.39 24.18 2.45
CA MET A 496 18.25 23.81 1.59
C MET A 496 17.41 25.01 1.09
N GLY A 497 17.80 26.24 1.41
CA GLY A 497 17.07 27.45 1.00
C GLY A 497 15.71 27.65 1.68
N LEU A 498 15.52 27.11 2.89
CA LEU A 498 14.24 27.10 3.63
C LEU A 498 14.18 28.12 4.75
N SER A 499 15.32 28.74 5.10
CA SER A 499 15.28 29.96 5.87
C SER A 499 14.70 31.06 4.98
N ARG A 500 13.44 31.45 5.21
CA ARG A 500 13.02 32.79 4.82
C ARG A 500 14.00 33.75 5.49
N ASN A 501 14.73 34.53 4.70
CA ASN A 501 15.47 35.66 5.24
C ASN A 501 14.50 36.46 6.12
N PRO A 502 14.80 36.68 7.41
CA PRO A 502 14.23 37.80 8.10
C PRO A 502 14.93 39.05 7.56
N SER A 503 14.45 39.54 6.42
CA SER A 503 14.68 40.90 5.93
C SER A 503 13.54 41.31 5.01
#